data_AF-A0A016WUY3-F1
#
_entry.id   AF-A0A016WUY3-F1
#
_cell.length_a   1.000
_cell.length_b   1.000
_cell.length_c   1.000
_cell.angle_alpha   90.00
_cell.angle_beta   90.00
_cell.angle_gamma   90.00
#
_symmetry.space_group_name_H-M   'P 1'
#
loop_
_entity.id
_entity.type
_entity.pdbx_description
1 polymer ?
#
loop_
_entity_poly.entity_id
_entity_poly.type
_entity_poly.pdbx_seq_one_letter_code
_entity_poly.pdbx_strand_id
1 'polypeptide(L)'
;MQLFLFLPVLLSLTTTAVKLNKCRNTDMNCAVWIASNRSTCDEPGLVMEHCPRMCQACGERIDPAYDVRRLPKELKSVAWMVGRWRSEFGGKAFFPTIPKFTYGEQIDISISDITRRGKPSLNYTAFAWDISVPETELVEIHSENGYISVNHDEKAEVDIISLTTAMSNERRDDDVEGRAMLIQKTNTACE
;
A
#
# COMPACT_ATOMS: atom_id res chain seq x y z
N MET A 1 56.05 52.42 14.46
CA MET A 1 54.81 51.83 15.00
C MET A 1 53.92 51.49 13.82
N GLN A 2 54.04 50.28 13.26
CA GLN A 2 53.28 49.81 12.10
C GLN A 2 52.19 48.86 12.59
N LEU A 3 50.94 49.22 12.33
CA LEU A 3 49.75 48.47 12.72
C LEU A 3 49.41 47.47 11.60
N PHE A 4 49.56 46.16 11.85
CA PHE A 4 49.09 45.11 10.94
C PHE A 4 47.60 44.83 11.21
N LEU A 5 46.75 45.10 10.23
CA LEU A 5 45.34 44.70 10.21
C LEU A 5 45.22 43.27 9.69
N PHE A 6 44.91 42.32 10.56
CA PHE A 6 44.49 40.96 10.17
C PHE A 6 42.99 40.96 9.84
N LEU A 7 42.64 40.69 8.59
CA LEU A 7 41.25 40.47 8.16
C LEU A 7 40.94 38.96 8.29
N PRO A 8 39.89 38.54 9.02
CA PRO A 8 39.52 37.14 9.07
C PRO A 8 38.79 36.75 7.78
N VAL A 9 39.39 35.84 7.01
CA VAL A 9 38.73 35.19 5.86
C VAL A 9 37.70 34.22 6.42
N LEU A 10 36.43 34.63 6.43
CA LEU A 10 35.29 33.75 6.70
C LEU A 10 35.11 32.82 5.50
N LEU A 11 35.61 31.59 5.64
CA LEU A 11 35.33 30.50 4.71
C LEU A 11 33.89 30.03 4.96
N SER A 12 32.95 30.53 4.17
CA SER A 12 31.56 30.06 4.18
C SER A 12 31.49 28.66 3.58
N LEU A 13 31.36 27.64 4.44
CA LEU A 13 30.97 26.30 4.00
C LEU A 13 29.51 26.35 3.53
N THR A 14 29.30 26.40 2.22
CA THR A 14 27.99 26.16 1.63
C THR A 14 27.69 24.66 1.69
N THR A 15 26.86 24.24 2.65
CA THR A 15 26.28 22.90 2.66
C THR A 15 25.28 22.80 1.51
N THR A 16 25.68 22.20 0.39
CA THR A 16 24.74 21.82 -0.67
C THR A 16 23.90 20.64 -0.17
N ALA A 17 22.63 20.89 0.14
CA ALA A 17 21.67 19.83 0.38
C ALA A 17 21.45 19.05 -0.92
N VAL A 18 22.07 17.88 -1.04
CA VAL A 18 21.81 16.95 -2.14
C VAL A 18 20.41 16.36 -1.90
N LYS A 19 19.41 16.81 -2.67
CA LYS A 19 18.13 16.11 -2.78
C LYS A 19 18.42 14.75 -3.42
N LEU A 20 18.54 13.71 -2.60
CA LEU A 20 18.52 12.34 -3.09
C LEU A 20 17.11 12.10 -3.64
N ASN A 21 16.94 12.15 -4.97
CA ASN A 21 15.67 11.81 -5.58
C ASN A 21 15.38 10.34 -5.27
N LYS A 22 14.48 10.09 -4.30
CA LYS A 22 14.07 8.74 -3.92
C LYS A 22 13.44 8.09 -5.14
N CYS A 23 13.97 6.94 -5.55
CA CYS A 23 13.49 6.20 -6.69
C CYS A 23 12.01 5.82 -6.47
N ARG A 24 11.14 6.22 -7.41
CA ARG A 24 9.68 6.08 -7.27
C ARG A 24 9.08 5.81 -8.65
N ASN A 25 7.96 5.11 -8.68
CA ASN A 25 7.13 5.02 -9.88
C ASN A 25 6.45 6.37 -10.15
N THR A 26 6.43 6.78 -11.41
CA THR A 26 5.77 8.02 -11.85
C THR A 26 4.38 7.78 -12.42
N ASP A 27 4.08 6.56 -12.87
CA ASP A 27 2.76 6.19 -13.39
C ASP A 27 1.95 5.36 -12.37
N MET A 28 0.65 5.57 -12.34
CA MET A 28 -0.28 4.84 -11.46
C MET A 28 -0.59 3.41 -11.92
N ASN A 29 -0.39 3.13 -13.21
CA ASN A 29 -0.70 1.85 -13.84
C ASN A 29 0.43 0.81 -13.71
N CYS A 30 1.56 1.19 -13.11
CA CYS A 30 2.75 0.34 -12.99
C CYS A 30 2.44 -1.06 -12.47
N ALA A 31 1.59 -1.18 -11.44
CA ALA A 31 1.21 -2.48 -10.87
C ALA A 31 0.48 -3.36 -11.90
N VAL A 32 -0.45 -2.77 -12.66
CA VAL A 32 -1.26 -3.49 -13.65
C VAL A 32 -0.42 -3.91 -14.86
N TRP A 33 0.44 -3.02 -15.37
CA TRP A 33 1.33 -3.34 -16.50
C TRP A 33 2.28 -4.49 -16.15
N ILE A 34 2.92 -4.42 -14.98
CA ILE A 34 3.89 -5.42 -14.53
C ILE A 34 3.19 -6.75 -14.22
N ALA A 35 2.01 -6.73 -13.58
CA ALA A 35 1.21 -7.95 -13.36
C ALA A 35 0.72 -8.59 -14.67
N SER A 36 0.47 -7.78 -15.71
CA SER A 36 0.06 -8.28 -17.02
C SER A 36 1.21 -8.94 -17.78
N ASN A 37 2.38 -8.30 -17.78
CA ASN A 37 3.58 -8.84 -18.41
C ASN A 37 4.86 -8.38 -17.69
N ARG A 38 5.40 -9.23 -16.83
CA ARG A 38 6.62 -8.94 -16.06
C ARG A 38 7.88 -8.74 -16.91
N SER A 39 7.94 -9.31 -18.12
CA SER A 39 9.08 -9.17 -19.02
C SER A 39 9.28 -7.74 -19.53
N THR A 40 8.27 -6.88 -19.37
CA THR A 40 8.38 -5.44 -19.69
C THR A 40 9.37 -4.70 -18.79
N CYS A 41 9.82 -5.31 -17.69
CA CYS A 41 10.91 -4.80 -16.86
C CYS A 41 12.31 -5.19 -17.38
N ASP A 42 12.41 -6.12 -18.35
CA ASP A 42 13.69 -6.59 -18.88
C ASP A 42 14.12 -5.80 -20.14
N GLU A 43 13.19 -5.06 -20.74
CA GLU A 43 13.41 -4.30 -21.98
C GLU A 43 13.25 -2.78 -21.74
N PRO A 44 14.05 -1.93 -22.40
CA PRO A 44 13.83 -0.49 -22.39
C PRO A 44 12.46 -0.14 -23.00
N GLY A 45 11.67 0.66 -22.30
CA GLY A 45 10.35 1.08 -22.78
C GLY A 45 9.55 1.80 -21.70
N LEU A 46 8.26 2.02 -21.98
CA LEU A 46 7.33 2.79 -21.13
C LEU A 46 7.32 2.32 -19.67
N VAL A 47 7.28 1.00 -19.46
CA VAL A 47 7.24 0.42 -18.10
C VAL A 47 8.55 0.68 -17.36
N MET A 48 9.70 0.44 -17.99
CA MET A 48 11.00 0.71 -17.35
C MET A 48 11.27 2.18 -17.08
N GLU A 49 10.78 3.07 -17.95
CA GLU A 49 10.91 4.52 -17.79
C GLU A 49 10.08 5.05 -16.61
N HIS A 50 8.83 4.59 -16.47
CA HIS A 50 7.90 5.13 -15.48
C HIS A 50 7.75 4.30 -14.21
N CYS A 51 8.18 3.04 -14.20
CA CYS A 51 7.99 2.11 -13.10
C CYS A 51 9.30 1.54 -12.50
N PRO A 52 10.39 2.34 -12.35
CA PRO A 52 11.69 1.82 -11.96
C PRO A 52 11.69 1.14 -10.58
N ARG A 53 10.78 1.54 -9.68
CA ARG A 53 10.65 0.94 -8.34
C ARG A 53 9.98 -0.43 -8.38
N MET A 54 8.84 -0.55 -9.06
CA MET A 54 8.18 -1.86 -9.19
C MET A 54 8.96 -2.84 -10.07
N CYS A 55 9.74 -2.35 -11.04
CA CYS A 55 10.69 -3.16 -11.78
C CYS A 55 11.98 -3.49 -11.00
N GLN A 56 12.11 -3.00 -9.76
CA GLN A 56 13.28 -3.22 -8.89
C GLN A 56 14.61 -2.69 -9.42
N ALA A 57 14.57 -1.73 -10.36
CA ALA A 57 15.76 -1.05 -10.88
C ALA A 57 16.41 -0.12 -9.83
N CYS A 58 15.67 0.24 -8.78
CA CYS A 58 16.14 1.11 -7.71
C CYS A 58 17.15 0.46 -6.74
N GLY A 59 17.34 -0.86 -6.78
CA GLY A 59 18.17 -1.59 -5.80
C GLY A 59 17.55 -1.74 -4.40
N GLU A 60 16.31 -1.28 -4.18
CA GLU A 60 15.55 -1.54 -2.96
C GLU A 60 15.14 -3.01 -2.89
N ARG A 61 15.36 -3.66 -1.74
CA ARG A 61 14.87 -5.03 -1.51
C ARG A 61 13.36 -4.98 -1.25
N ILE A 62 12.57 -5.50 -2.20
CA ILE A 62 11.12 -5.66 -2.03
C ILE A 62 10.84 -6.98 -1.32
N ASP A 63 10.01 -6.94 -0.28
CA ASP A 63 9.50 -8.14 0.36
C ASP A 63 8.73 -8.96 -0.70
N PRO A 64 9.07 -10.24 -0.90
CA PRO A 64 8.40 -11.09 -1.87
C PRO A 64 6.87 -11.11 -1.73
N ALA A 65 6.31 -10.93 -0.52
CA ALA A 65 4.87 -10.89 -0.30
C ALA A 65 4.18 -9.70 -0.98
N TYR A 66 4.94 -8.68 -1.37
CA TYR A 66 4.44 -7.47 -2.05
C TYR A 66 5.06 -7.27 -3.45
N ASP A 67 5.83 -8.25 -3.95
CA ASP A 67 6.42 -8.18 -5.28
C ASP A 67 5.37 -8.52 -6.36
N VAL A 68 4.79 -7.47 -6.96
CA VAL A 68 3.74 -7.58 -7.99
C VAL A 68 4.17 -8.43 -9.20
N ARG A 69 5.47 -8.60 -9.47
CA ARG A 69 5.96 -9.50 -10.54
C ARG A 69 5.68 -10.98 -10.27
N ARG A 70 5.41 -11.33 -9.01
CA ARG A 70 5.00 -12.66 -8.55
C ARG A 70 3.49 -12.86 -8.57
N LEU A 71 2.71 -11.82 -8.83
CA LEU A 71 1.26 -11.89 -8.80
C LEU A 71 0.74 -12.81 -9.92
N PRO A 72 -0.13 -13.79 -9.61
CA PRO A 72 -0.80 -14.60 -10.63
C PRO A 72 -1.63 -13.74 -11.58
N LYS A 73 -1.70 -14.14 -12.86
CA LYS A 73 -2.36 -13.36 -13.92
C LYS A 73 -3.85 -13.15 -13.67
N GLU A 74 -4.46 -14.09 -12.95
CA GLU A 74 -5.86 -14.10 -12.52
C GLU A 74 -6.18 -12.92 -11.59
N LEU A 75 -5.17 -12.37 -10.89
CA LEU A 75 -5.32 -11.26 -9.96
C LEU A 75 -4.87 -9.91 -10.55
N LYS A 76 -4.57 -9.83 -11.85
CA LYS A 76 -4.04 -8.61 -12.49
C LYS A 76 -4.92 -7.37 -12.29
N SER A 77 -6.24 -7.54 -12.23
CA SER A 77 -7.21 -6.44 -12.06
C SER A 77 -7.17 -5.79 -10.68
N VAL A 78 -6.64 -6.52 -9.67
CA VAL A 78 -6.42 -6.04 -8.31
C VAL A 78 -4.94 -5.84 -7.97
N ALA A 79 -4.04 -5.89 -8.96
CA ALA A 79 -2.60 -5.75 -8.74
C ALA A 79 -2.21 -4.44 -8.03
N TRP A 80 -2.95 -3.36 -8.31
CA TRP A 80 -2.73 -2.05 -7.73
C TRP A 80 -2.97 -2.01 -6.21
N MET A 81 -3.73 -2.96 -5.67
CA MET A 81 -4.03 -3.03 -4.23
C MET A 81 -2.84 -3.58 -3.42
N VAL A 82 -1.93 -4.34 -4.04
CA VAL A 82 -0.81 -4.99 -3.35
C VAL A 82 0.13 -3.93 -2.75
N GLY A 83 0.28 -3.97 -1.43
CA GLY A 83 1.07 -3.00 -0.70
C GLY A 83 0.61 -2.82 0.74
N ARG A 84 1.32 -1.94 1.45
CA ARG A 84 0.93 -1.45 2.76
C ARG A 84 0.38 -0.03 2.62
N TRP A 85 -0.85 0.14 3.04
CA TRP A 85 -1.57 1.40 3.05
C TRP A 85 -1.68 1.85 4.49
N ARG A 86 -1.28 3.08 4.80
CA ARG A 86 -1.31 3.60 6.17
C ARG A 86 -1.88 5.01 6.16
N SER A 87 -2.80 5.30 7.07
CA SER A 87 -3.42 6.60 7.24
C SER A 87 -3.54 6.95 8.72
N GLU A 88 -2.97 8.07 9.14
CA GLU A 88 -3.08 8.59 10.51
C GLU A 88 -4.29 9.53 10.70
N PHE A 89 -4.94 9.92 9.60
CA PHE A 89 -6.01 10.94 9.56
C PHE A 89 -7.29 10.44 8.88
N GLY A 90 -7.32 9.18 8.44
CA GLY A 90 -8.30 8.68 7.46
C GLY A 90 -9.64 8.25 8.04
N GLY A 91 -9.66 7.71 9.26
CA GLY A 91 -10.87 7.17 9.85
C GLY A 91 -11.74 8.24 10.49
N LYS A 92 -12.95 8.49 9.96
CA LYS A 92 -14.01 9.17 10.70
C LYS A 92 -15.18 8.21 10.87
N ALA A 93 -15.31 7.63 12.06
CA ALA A 93 -16.48 6.84 12.38
C ALA A 93 -17.65 7.77 12.69
N PHE A 94 -18.74 7.66 11.93
CA PHE A 94 -20.00 8.32 12.24
C PHE A 94 -21.11 7.28 12.34
N PHE A 95 -21.64 7.14 13.55
CA PHE A 95 -22.80 6.31 13.80
C PHE A 95 -23.72 7.04 14.79
N PRO A 96 -25.06 6.99 14.64
CA PRO A 96 -25.97 7.78 15.48
C PRO A 96 -25.79 7.59 16.99
N THR A 97 -25.30 6.44 17.44
CA THR A 97 -25.09 6.10 18.86
C THR A 97 -23.62 6.07 19.29
N ILE A 98 -22.66 6.30 18.38
CA ILE A 98 -21.23 6.27 18.70
C ILE A 98 -20.65 7.69 18.51
N PRO A 99 -19.97 8.26 19.51
CA PRO A 99 -19.31 9.56 19.37
C PRO A 99 -18.36 9.58 18.18
N LYS A 100 -18.25 10.72 17.51
CA LYS A 100 -17.26 10.89 16.44
C LYS A 100 -15.86 10.77 17.04
N PHE A 101 -15.05 9.87 16.48
CA PHE A 101 -13.64 9.77 16.80
C PHE A 101 -12.82 9.59 15.53
N THR A 102 -11.54 9.91 15.64
CA THR A 102 -10.53 9.70 14.60
C THR A 102 -9.62 8.56 15.03
N TYR A 103 -9.28 7.69 14.09
CA TYR A 103 -8.37 6.58 14.30
C TYR A 103 -7.37 6.50 13.16
N GLY A 104 -6.22 5.91 13.46
CA GLY A 104 -5.21 5.55 12.49
C GLY A 104 -5.53 4.16 11.97
N GLU A 105 -5.24 3.91 10.70
CA GLU A 105 -5.53 2.64 10.06
C GLU A 105 -4.36 2.22 9.17
N GLN A 106 -4.06 0.92 9.19
CA GLN A 106 -3.12 0.27 8.29
C GLN A 106 -3.79 -0.93 7.65
N ILE A 107 -3.76 -0.98 6.34
CA ILE A 107 -4.22 -2.11 5.54
C ILE A 107 -3.00 -2.71 4.83
N ASP A 108 -2.80 -3.99 5.05
CA ASP A 108 -1.77 -4.79 4.42
C ASP A 108 -2.43 -5.77 3.45
N ILE A 109 -2.14 -5.60 2.16
CA ILE A 109 -2.63 -6.49 1.10
C ILE A 109 -1.41 -7.16 0.47
N SER A 110 -1.27 -8.46 0.72
CA SER A 110 -0.10 -9.24 0.29
C SER A 110 -0.50 -10.40 -0.61
N ILE A 111 0.43 -10.84 -1.45
CA ILE A 111 0.28 -12.02 -2.30
C ILE A 111 0.26 -13.26 -1.39
N SER A 112 -0.80 -14.06 -1.48
CA SER A 112 -0.90 -15.32 -0.73
C SER A 112 0.14 -16.33 -1.21
N ASP A 113 0.40 -17.36 -0.40
CA ASP A 113 1.29 -18.44 -0.81
C ASP A 113 0.68 -19.25 -1.97
N ILE A 114 1.21 -18.99 -3.17
CA ILE A 114 0.81 -19.59 -4.45
C ILE A 114 1.04 -21.12 -4.44
N THR A 115 1.81 -21.66 -3.49
CA THR A 115 2.04 -23.11 -3.40
C THR A 115 0.86 -23.89 -2.81
N ARG A 116 -0.11 -23.22 -2.19
CA ARG A 116 -1.36 -23.85 -1.74
C ARG A 116 -2.21 -24.23 -2.96
N ARG A 117 -2.62 -25.50 -3.06
CA ARG A 117 -3.50 -26.03 -4.13
C ARG A 117 -4.91 -25.44 -4.02
N GLY A 118 -5.07 -24.17 -4.38
CA GLY A 118 -6.33 -23.43 -4.32
C GLY A 118 -6.38 -22.33 -5.37
N LYS A 119 -7.51 -21.64 -5.42
CA LYS A 119 -7.67 -20.46 -6.28
C LYS A 119 -6.74 -19.33 -5.75
N PRO A 120 -5.94 -18.68 -6.61
CA PRO A 120 -5.13 -17.55 -6.20
C PRO A 120 -5.96 -16.47 -5.49
N SER A 121 -5.43 -15.95 -4.39
CA SER A 121 -6.01 -14.84 -3.63
C SER A 121 -4.94 -13.89 -3.11
N LEU A 122 -5.35 -12.71 -2.63
CA LEU A 122 -4.51 -11.85 -1.80
C LEU A 122 -4.90 -12.05 -0.34
N ASN A 123 -3.94 -12.00 0.57
CA ASN A 123 -4.22 -11.85 1.98
C ASN A 123 -4.59 -10.37 2.23
N TYR A 124 -5.56 -10.16 3.10
CA TYR A 124 -5.97 -8.84 3.57
C TYR A 124 -5.88 -8.83 5.09
N THR A 125 -5.20 -7.84 5.64
CA THR A 125 -5.21 -7.58 7.08
C THR A 125 -5.36 -6.08 7.29
N ALA A 126 -6.35 -5.68 8.08
CA ALA A 126 -6.55 -4.30 8.48
C ALA A 126 -6.42 -4.17 9.99
N PHE A 127 -5.78 -3.09 10.43
CA PHE A 127 -5.53 -2.81 11.83
C PHE A 127 -5.79 -1.31 12.07
N ALA A 128 -6.59 -1.01 13.07
CA ALA A 128 -6.91 0.35 13.48
C ALA A 128 -6.48 0.60 14.93
N TRP A 129 -5.95 1.79 15.18
CA TRP A 129 -5.47 2.21 16.49
C TRP A 129 -5.97 3.59 16.90
N ASP A 130 -6.00 3.82 18.21
CA ASP A 130 -6.27 5.13 18.78
C ASP A 130 -5.09 6.08 18.52
N ILE A 131 -5.35 7.23 17.90
CA ILE A 131 -4.33 8.26 17.64
C ILE A 131 -4.21 9.27 18.79
N SER A 132 -5.07 9.18 19.81
CA SER A 132 -5.01 10.05 20.98
C SER A 132 -3.90 9.64 21.96
N VAL A 133 -3.38 8.41 21.84
CA VAL A 133 -2.24 7.90 22.60
C VAL A 133 -0.94 8.04 21.80
N PRO A 134 0.22 8.16 22.46
CA PRO A 134 1.51 8.20 21.76
C PRO A 134 1.71 6.97 20.86
N GLU A 135 2.38 7.13 19.72
CA GLU A 135 2.67 6.02 18.78
C GLU A 135 3.49 4.88 19.42
N THR A 136 4.18 5.14 20.53
CA THR A 136 4.89 4.12 21.32
C THR A 136 3.95 3.18 22.09
N GLU A 137 2.66 3.53 22.19
CA GLU A 137 1.62 2.81 22.91
C GLU A 137 0.39 2.63 22.00
N LEU A 138 0.59 2.07 20.80
CA LEU A 138 -0.51 1.76 19.88
C LEU A 138 -1.56 0.90 20.59
N VAL A 139 -2.73 1.49 20.86
CA VAL A 139 -3.89 0.77 21.40
C VAL A 139 -4.75 0.34 20.23
N GLU A 140 -4.84 -0.97 20.01
CA GLU A 140 -5.74 -1.56 19.03
C GLU A 140 -7.19 -1.22 19.36
N ILE A 141 -7.95 -0.79 18.36
CA ILE A 141 -9.39 -0.58 18.47
C ILE A 141 -10.15 -1.68 17.73
N HIS A 142 -9.56 -2.15 16.62
CA HIS A 142 -10.24 -3.02 15.67
C HIS A 142 -9.23 -3.65 14.72
N SER A 143 -9.41 -4.94 14.44
CA SER A 143 -8.66 -5.64 13.40
C SER A 143 -9.55 -6.52 12.53
N GLU A 144 -9.14 -6.66 11.27
CA GLU A 144 -9.78 -7.57 10.32
C GLU A 144 -8.72 -8.41 9.62
N ASN A 145 -9.05 -9.66 9.36
CA ASN A 145 -8.19 -10.57 8.61
C ASN A 145 -9.03 -11.32 7.58
N GLY A 146 -8.50 -11.48 6.38
CA GLY A 146 -9.30 -11.97 5.27
C GLY A 146 -8.52 -12.28 4.01
N TYR A 147 -9.27 -12.52 2.94
CA TYR A 147 -8.74 -12.81 1.62
C TYR A 147 -9.54 -12.09 0.53
N ILE A 148 -8.83 -11.59 -0.48
CA ILE A 148 -9.41 -11.03 -1.70
C ILE A 148 -9.25 -12.04 -2.82
N SER A 149 -10.34 -12.37 -3.49
CA SER A 149 -10.34 -13.25 -4.67
C SER A 149 -10.98 -12.55 -5.87
N VAL A 150 -10.54 -12.94 -7.06
CA VAL A 150 -11.11 -12.46 -8.33
C VAL A 150 -11.74 -13.63 -9.05
N ASN A 151 -12.99 -13.48 -9.49
CA ASN A 151 -13.68 -14.43 -10.34
C ASN A 151 -14.14 -13.76 -11.63
N HIS A 152 -13.79 -14.31 -12.78
CA HIS A 152 -14.21 -13.75 -14.06
C HIS A 152 -15.57 -14.33 -14.45
N ASP A 153 -16.56 -13.46 -14.67
CA ASP A 153 -17.86 -13.85 -15.23
C ASP A 153 -17.79 -13.76 -16.76
N GLU A 154 -17.67 -14.93 -17.42
CA GLU A 154 -17.58 -15.04 -18.88
C GLU A 154 -18.81 -14.49 -19.62
N LYS A 155 -20.00 -14.47 -18.99
CA LYS A 155 -21.22 -14.00 -19.66
C LYS A 155 -21.31 -12.49 -19.67
N ALA A 156 -20.84 -11.87 -18.59
CA ALA A 156 -20.86 -10.42 -18.41
C ALA A 156 -19.53 -9.77 -18.84
N GLU A 157 -18.47 -10.54 -19.11
CA GLU A 157 -17.12 -10.07 -19.43
C GLU A 157 -16.58 -9.12 -18.34
N VAL A 158 -16.79 -9.48 -17.07
CA VAL A 158 -16.38 -8.67 -15.91
C VAL A 158 -15.67 -9.51 -14.85
N ASP A 159 -14.71 -8.88 -14.17
CA ASP A 159 -14.09 -9.43 -12.96
C ASP A 159 -14.95 -9.09 -11.74
N ILE A 160 -15.40 -10.12 -11.03
CA ILE A 160 -16.05 -10.02 -9.73
C ILE A 160 -14.97 -10.15 -8.66
N ILE A 161 -14.75 -9.06 -7.93
CA ILE A 161 -13.81 -9.01 -6.81
C ILE A 161 -14.59 -9.26 -5.52
N SER A 162 -14.15 -10.23 -4.72
CA SER A 162 -14.77 -10.57 -3.44
C SER A 162 -13.74 -10.50 -2.33
N LEU A 163 -14.06 -9.71 -1.30
CA LEU A 163 -13.33 -9.68 -0.03
C LEU A 163 -14.12 -10.46 1.01
N THR A 164 -13.48 -11.43 1.63
CA THR A 164 -14.01 -12.18 2.78
C THR A 164 -13.16 -11.85 3.99
N THR A 165 -13.74 -11.27 5.05
CA THR A 165 -13.02 -10.92 6.28
C THR A 165 -13.68 -11.53 7.51
N ALA A 166 -12.88 -11.76 8.53
CA ALA A 166 -13.30 -11.91 9.90
C ALA A 166 -12.81 -10.69 10.67
N MET A 167 -13.68 -10.12 11.49
CA MET A 167 -13.44 -8.92 12.28
C MET A 167 -13.27 -9.31 13.75
N SER A 168 -12.35 -8.65 14.45
CA SER A 168 -12.20 -8.72 15.90
C SER A 168 -12.20 -7.31 16.47
N ASN A 169 -13.03 -7.10 17.48
CA ASN A 169 -13.11 -5.84 18.22
C ASN A 169 -12.59 -6.08 19.63
N GLU A 170 -11.61 -5.31 20.09
CA GLU A 170 -11.09 -5.45 21.45
C GLU A 170 -12.06 -4.93 22.55
N ARG A 171 -13.34 -4.70 22.23
CA ARG A 171 -14.35 -4.24 23.20
C ARG A 171 -15.52 -5.20 23.37
N ARG A 172 -15.21 -6.35 23.98
CA ARG A 172 -16.11 -7.40 24.49
C ARG A 172 -16.98 -8.11 23.45
N ASP A 173 -16.84 -9.43 23.47
CA ASP A 173 -17.56 -10.48 22.76
C ASP A 173 -17.23 -10.59 21.25
N ASP A 174 -16.56 -11.69 20.92
CA ASP A 174 -16.15 -12.10 19.57
C ASP A 174 -17.37 -12.41 18.68
N ASP A 175 -17.89 -11.41 17.98
CA ASP A 175 -18.85 -11.63 16.89
C ASP A 175 -18.12 -11.81 15.55
N VAL A 176 -18.06 -13.06 15.06
CA VAL A 176 -17.56 -13.39 13.72
C VAL A 176 -18.67 -13.10 12.69
N GLU A 177 -18.71 -11.88 12.15
CA GLU A 177 -19.62 -11.53 11.05
C GLU A 177 -18.88 -11.56 9.70
N GLY A 178 -19.10 -12.61 8.91
CA GLY A 178 -18.58 -12.71 7.55
C GLY A 178 -19.31 -11.75 6.62
N ARG A 179 -18.69 -10.62 6.27
CA ARG A 179 -19.23 -9.66 5.30
C ARG A 179 -18.52 -9.84 3.96
N ALA A 180 -19.30 -10.06 2.89
CA ALA A 180 -18.81 -10.02 1.52
C ALA A 180 -18.91 -8.58 1.00
N MET A 181 -17.77 -7.92 0.78
CA MET A 181 -17.75 -6.61 0.14
C MET A 181 -17.59 -6.78 -1.38
N LEU A 182 -18.52 -6.20 -2.14
CA LEU A 182 -18.46 -6.11 -3.59
C LEU A 182 -17.75 -4.80 -3.94
N ILE A 183 -16.45 -4.87 -4.22
CA ILE A 183 -15.67 -3.68 -4.60
C ILE A 183 -15.84 -3.48 -6.10
N GLN A 184 -16.72 -2.56 -6.49
CA GLN A 184 -16.76 -2.04 -7.85
C GLN A 184 -15.68 -0.96 -8.00
N LYS A 185 -14.81 -1.10 -9.00
CA LYS A 185 -13.86 -0.05 -9.39
C LYS A 185 -14.66 1.16 -9.89
N THR A 186 -14.81 2.18 -9.06
CA THR A 186 -15.21 3.51 -9.50
C THR A 186 -13.94 4.28 -9.86
N ASN A 187 -13.86 4.77 -11.10
CA ASN A 187 -12.74 5.60 -11.56
C ASN A 187 -12.84 7.02 -11.00
N THR A 188 -12.94 7.16 -9.68
CA THR A 188 -12.92 8.47 -9.01
C THR A 188 -11.52 8.70 -8.48
N ALA A 189 -10.77 9.58 -9.14
CA ALA A 189 -9.54 10.11 -8.59
C ALA A 189 -9.85 10.74 -7.22
N CYS A 190 -9.07 10.37 -6.19
CA CYS A 190 -9.00 11.20 -4.99
C CYS A 190 -8.12 12.40 -5.35
N GLU A 191 -8.75 13.56 -5.56
CA GLU A 191 -8.08 14.86 -5.64
C GLU A 191 -7.50 15.30 -4.28
#